data_AF-A0A317HDC4-F1
#
_entry.id   AF-A0A317HDC4-F1
#
_cell.length_a   1.000
_cell.length_b   1.000
_cell.length_c   1.000
_cell.angle_alpha   90.00
_cell.angle_beta   90.00
_cell.angle_gamma   90.00
#
_symmetry.space_group_name_H-M   'P 1'
#
loop_
_entity.id
_entity.type
_entity.pdbx_description
1 polymer ?
#
loop_
_entity_poly.entity_id
_entity_poly.type
_entity_poly.pdbx_seq_one_letter_code
_entity_poly.pdbx_strand_id
1 'polypeptide(L)'
;MEMPTMRGTTQPMPTMGRDPVNNRLPASKPSYYTTRWPQLNQVLAIVDERSNGRAGVIQRFTTFLFVGGIAALVNLAVFAIGLRLLAALSPSMNAYLQNLLAYLAAAEISILANFVLNDPITFSHLPGHNRPWLVRCLRFHVTTILGVLITFAVENVAHFALGIPALFAEATGIIIALFFNFTVHHLFTYRHTTAH
;
A
#
# COMPACT_ATOMS: atom_id res chain seq x y z
N MET A 1 35.44 -59.55 -54.39
CA MET A 1 34.21 -59.15 -53.66
C MET A 1 34.61 -59.04 -52.20
N GLU A 2 35.17 -57.90 -51.83
CA GLU A 2 35.76 -57.66 -50.50
C GLU A 2 34.80 -56.79 -49.68
N MET A 3 34.51 -57.21 -48.45
CA MET A 3 33.69 -56.47 -47.50
C MET A 3 34.54 -55.47 -46.71
N PRO A 4 34.07 -54.22 -46.47
CA PRO A 4 34.75 -53.29 -45.59
C PRO A 4 34.41 -53.57 -44.13
N THR A 5 35.43 -53.68 -43.28
CA THR A 5 35.31 -53.79 -41.83
C THR A 5 35.18 -52.39 -41.21
N MET A 6 34.01 -52.07 -40.64
CA MET A 6 33.85 -50.86 -39.83
C MET A 6 34.52 -51.04 -38.47
N ARG A 7 35.54 -50.24 -38.17
CA ARG A 7 36.12 -50.11 -36.82
C ARG A 7 35.27 -49.14 -36.01
N GLY A 8 34.63 -49.65 -34.95
CA GLY A 8 33.97 -48.85 -33.93
C GLY A 8 35.00 -48.05 -33.12
N THR A 9 34.79 -46.73 -33.03
CA THR A 9 35.50 -45.85 -32.11
C THR A 9 34.61 -45.61 -30.90
N THR A 10 34.88 -46.30 -29.80
CA THR A 10 34.28 -45.98 -28.51
C THR A 10 35.04 -44.79 -27.93
N GLN A 11 34.44 -43.60 -28.02
CA GLN A 11 34.87 -42.42 -27.26
C GLN A 11 34.69 -42.72 -25.76
N PRO A 12 35.69 -42.44 -24.90
CA PRO A 12 35.51 -42.54 -23.46
C PRO A 12 34.52 -41.47 -22.99
N MET A 13 33.54 -41.87 -22.17
CA MET A 13 32.61 -40.94 -21.53
C MET A 13 33.39 -39.93 -20.67
N PRO A 14 33.08 -38.62 -20.75
CA PRO A 14 33.52 -37.66 -19.78
C PRO A 14 32.91 -38.04 -18.44
N THR A 15 33.73 -38.40 -17.46
CA THR A 15 33.30 -38.47 -16.07
C THR A 15 32.87 -37.05 -15.67
N MET A 16 31.56 -36.83 -15.62
CA MET A 16 30.97 -35.64 -15.01
C MET A 16 31.45 -35.59 -13.56
N GLY A 17 32.45 -34.74 -13.31
CA GLY A 17 32.84 -34.38 -11.97
C GLY A 17 31.60 -33.86 -11.26
N ARG A 18 31.17 -34.57 -10.22
CA ARG A 18 30.25 -34.02 -9.23
C ARG A 18 31.02 -32.90 -8.55
N ASP A 19 30.84 -31.67 -9.03
CA ASP A 19 31.25 -30.49 -8.28
C ASP A 19 30.51 -30.52 -6.93
N PRO A 20 31.20 -30.59 -5.78
CA PRO A 20 30.57 -30.51 -4.48
C PRO A 20 30.23 -29.05 -4.09
N VAL A 21 30.16 -28.15 -5.07
CA VAL A 21 30.01 -26.73 -4.84
C VAL A 21 28.53 -26.35 -4.85
N ASN A 22 28.02 -26.09 -3.65
CA ASN A 22 26.76 -25.40 -3.35
C ASN A 22 25.46 -26.15 -3.65
N ASN A 23 25.14 -27.12 -2.79
CA ASN A 23 23.76 -27.52 -2.52
C ASN A 23 22.99 -26.47 -1.68
N ARG A 24 23.35 -25.18 -1.77
CA ARG A 24 22.53 -24.11 -1.20
C ARG A 24 21.35 -23.95 -2.13
N LEU A 25 20.18 -24.39 -1.67
CA LEU A 25 18.90 -24.01 -2.26
C LEU A 25 18.97 -22.53 -2.67
N PRO A 26 18.52 -22.14 -3.88
CA PRO A 26 18.55 -20.74 -4.28
C PRO A 26 17.91 -19.94 -3.16
N ALA A 27 18.66 -18.97 -2.61
CA ALA A 27 18.17 -18.12 -1.53
C ALA A 27 16.77 -17.65 -1.90
N SER A 28 15.79 -17.90 -1.03
CA SER A 28 14.40 -17.56 -1.32
C SER A 28 14.35 -16.10 -1.75
N LYS A 29 13.61 -15.82 -2.83
CA LYS A 29 13.47 -14.44 -3.30
C LYS A 29 12.97 -13.59 -2.13
N PRO A 30 13.60 -12.45 -1.83
CA PRO A 30 13.19 -11.60 -0.73
C PRO A 30 11.73 -11.18 -0.90
N SER A 31 10.98 -11.09 0.21
CA SER A 31 9.54 -10.78 0.16
C SER A 31 9.24 -9.31 -0.19
N TYR A 32 10.27 -8.45 -0.15
CA TYR A 32 10.22 -7.01 -0.33
C TYR A 32 10.83 -6.58 -1.67
N TYR A 33 10.51 -5.37 -2.11
CA TYR A 33 11.15 -4.80 -3.31
C TYR A 33 12.33 -3.91 -2.90
N THR A 34 13.40 -3.96 -3.69
CA THR A 34 14.59 -3.15 -3.43
C THR A 34 14.29 -1.68 -3.67
N THR A 35 14.74 -0.87 -2.73
CA THR A 35 14.68 0.59 -2.81
C THR A 35 15.98 1.13 -3.38
N ARG A 36 16.00 2.40 -3.77
CA ARG A 36 17.22 3.09 -4.22
C ARG A 36 18.26 3.28 -3.11
N TRP A 37 17.92 2.97 -1.85
CA TRP A 37 18.69 3.33 -0.66
C TRP A 37 19.30 2.04 -0.07
N PRO A 38 20.62 1.83 -0.19
CA PRO A 38 21.27 0.59 0.25
C PRO A 38 21.05 0.28 1.73
N GLN A 39 21.03 1.31 2.58
CA GLN A 39 20.80 1.18 4.03
C GLN A 39 19.39 0.66 4.32
N LEU A 40 18.39 1.15 3.59
CA LEU A 40 17.01 0.68 3.75
C LEU A 40 16.86 -0.78 3.30
N ASN A 41 17.57 -1.18 2.25
CA ASN A 41 17.59 -2.57 1.80
C ASN A 41 18.22 -3.50 2.84
N GLN A 42 19.26 -3.07 3.56
CA GLN A 42 19.84 -3.83 4.67
C GLN A 42 18.85 -4.01 5.81
N VAL A 43 18.15 -2.93 6.19
CA VAL A 43 17.09 -3.00 7.22
C VAL A 43 15.99 -3.96 6.78
N LEU A 44 15.53 -3.87 5.53
CA LEU A 44 14.51 -4.76 4.99
C LEU A 44 14.95 -6.22 4.98
N ALA A 45 16.22 -6.53 4.68
CA ALA A 45 16.76 -7.88 4.77
C ALA A 45 16.71 -8.44 6.19
N ILE A 46 17.10 -7.64 7.19
CA ILE A 46 17.03 -8.02 8.61
C ILE A 46 15.57 -8.24 9.02
N VAL A 47 14.67 -7.34 8.61
CA VAL A 47 13.24 -7.49 8.88
C VAL A 47 12.69 -8.75 8.21
N ASP A 48 13.13 -9.10 7.01
CA ASP A 48 12.64 -10.28 6.28
C ASP A 48 13.03 -11.57 6.98
N GLU A 49 14.28 -11.65 7.44
CA GLU A 49 14.80 -12.76 8.24
C GLU A 49 14.04 -12.88 9.58
N ARG A 50 13.86 -11.76 10.29
CA ARG A 50 13.20 -11.74 11.61
C ARG A 50 11.69 -11.98 11.53
N SER A 51 11.06 -11.60 10.44
CA SER A 51 9.60 -11.70 10.25
C SER A 51 9.16 -12.95 9.49
N ASN A 52 10.09 -13.87 9.19
CA ASN A 52 9.85 -15.07 8.40
C ASN A 52 9.25 -14.76 7.02
N GLY A 53 9.85 -13.82 6.28
CA GLY A 53 9.42 -13.51 4.91
C GLY A 53 8.27 -12.49 4.81
N ARG A 54 8.05 -11.65 5.83
CA ARG A 54 6.95 -10.67 5.85
C ARG A 54 7.42 -9.22 5.66
N ALA A 55 8.69 -8.97 5.35
CA ALA A 55 9.21 -7.62 5.17
C ALA A 55 8.47 -6.82 4.09
N GLY A 56 8.01 -7.47 3.01
CA GLY A 56 7.27 -6.79 1.95
C GLY A 56 5.90 -6.26 2.39
N VAL A 57 5.24 -6.89 3.37
CA VAL A 57 3.98 -6.39 3.94
C VAL A 57 4.27 -5.23 4.88
N ILE A 58 5.30 -5.35 5.72
CA ILE A 58 5.73 -4.30 6.65
C ILE A 58 6.15 -3.06 5.88
N GLN A 59 6.99 -3.20 4.85
CA GLN A 59 7.42 -2.10 3.97
C GLN A 59 6.21 -1.35 3.40
N ARG A 60 5.23 -2.08 2.85
CA ARG A 60 4.02 -1.47 2.28
C ARG A 60 3.16 -0.78 3.33
N PHE A 61 3.00 -1.39 4.50
CA PHE A 61 2.25 -0.78 5.61
C PHE A 61 2.91 0.52 6.07
N THR A 62 4.24 0.52 6.23
CA THR A 62 4.99 1.71 6.65
C THR A 62 4.92 2.81 5.59
N THR A 63 5.08 2.49 4.30
CA THR A 63 4.92 3.48 3.23
C THR A 63 3.50 4.02 3.17
N PHE A 64 2.48 3.16 3.31
CA PHE A 64 1.07 3.56 3.34
C PHE A 64 0.79 4.52 4.51
N LEU A 65 1.30 4.21 5.71
CA LEU A 65 1.16 5.05 6.89
C LEU A 65 1.85 6.41 6.70
N PHE A 66 3.07 6.42 6.16
CA PHE A 66 3.83 7.65 5.93
C PHE A 66 3.14 8.55 4.89
N VAL A 67 2.76 7.99 3.75
CA VAL A 67 2.05 8.70 2.68
C VAL A 67 0.68 9.18 3.16
N GLY A 68 -0.06 8.32 3.87
CA GLY A 68 -1.35 8.69 4.47
C GLY A 68 -1.21 9.82 5.48
N GLY A 69 -0.14 9.84 6.27
CA GLY A 69 0.19 10.93 7.18
C GLY A 69 0.44 12.25 6.44
N ILE A 70 1.15 12.23 5.32
CA ILE A 70 1.33 13.41 4.46
C ILE A 70 -0.02 13.91 3.92
N ALA A 71 -0.88 13.01 3.44
CA ALA A 71 -2.21 13.38 2.96
C ALA A 71 -3.08 14.00 4.07
N ALA A 72 -2.97 13.51 5.32
CA ALA A 72 -3.64 14.12 6.46
C ALA A 72 -3.15 15.56 6.74
N LEU A 73 -1.85 15.84 6.58
CA LEU A 73 -1.33 17.21 6.66
C LEU A 73 -1.88 18.10 5.54
N VAL A 74 -1.99 17.57 4.31
CA VAL A 74 -2.64 18.27 3.19
C VAL A 74 -4.10 18.58 3.52
N ASN A 75 -4.84 17.63 4.10
CA ASN A 75 -6.21 17.84 4.56
C ASN A 75 -6.31 19.04 5.51
N LEU A 76 -5.47 19.08 6.55
CA LEU A 76 -5.46 20.18 7.52
C LEU A 76 -5.13 21.53 6.87
N ALA A 77 -4.14 21.56 5.97
CA ALA A 77 -3.75 22.78 5.27
C ALA A 77 -4.88 23.30 4.37
N VAL A 78 -5.48 22.42 3.57
CA VAL A 78 -6.58 22.78 2.65
C VAL A 78 -7.81 23.24 3.43
N PHE A 79 -8.15 22.58 4.53
CA PHE A 79 -9.25 23.00 5.41
C PHE A 79 -9.01 24.40 5.97
N ALA A 80 -7.81 24.66 6.52
CA ALA A 80 -7.46 25.95 7.09
C ALA A 80 -7.47 27.08 6.04
N ILE A 81 -6.97 26.82 4.83
CA ILE A 81 -7.02 27.76 3.71
C ILE A 81 -8.47 28.00 3.27
N GLY A 82 -9.26 26.93 3.11
CA GLY A 82 -10.65 26.98 2.68
C GLY A 82 -11.52 27.80 3.62
N LEU A 83 -11.36 27.64 4.94
CA LEU A 83 -12.04 28.45 5.94
C LEU A 83 -11.72 29.94 5.79
N ARG A 84 -10.43 30.29 5.70
CA ARG A 84 -9.99 31.68 5.55
C ARG A 84 -10.48 32.29 4.24
N LEU A 85 -10.43 31.52 3.16
CA LEU A 85 -10.84 31.96 1.83
C LEU A 85 -12.36 32.17 1.76
N LEU A 86 -13.17 31.24 2.27
CA LEU A 86 -14.63 31.37 2.26
C LEU A 86 -15.10 32.50 3.18
N ALA A 87 -14.48 32.69 4.34
CA ALA A 87 -14.77 33.81 5.22
C ALA A 87 -14.45 35.16 4.55
N ALA A 88 -13.35 35.24 3.79
CA ALA A 88 -12.96 36.45 3.08
C ALA A 88 -13.82 36.74 1.84
N LEU A 89 -14.13 35.73 1.03
CA LEU A 89 -14.88 35.87 -0.21
C LEU A 89 -16.41 35.92 -0.02
N SER A 90 -16.92 35.39 1.09
CA SER A 90 -18.35 35.29 1.36
C SER A 90 -18.68 35.55 2.83
N PRO A 91 -18.42 36.77 3.34
CA PRO A 91 -18.58 37.09 4.76
C PRO A 91 -20.04 37.02 5.26
N SER A 92 -21.02 37.15 4.35
CA SER A 92 -22.45 36.99 4.67
C SER A 92 -22.92 35.54 4.68
N MET A 93 -22.07 34.58 4.28
CA MET A 93 -22.40 33.16 4.30
C MET A 93 -22.45 32.65 5.74
N ASN A 94 -23.43 31.80 6.03
CA ASN A 94 -23.56 31.14 7.32
C ASN A 94 -22.28 30.37 7.69
N ALA A 95 -21.77 30.58 8.91
CA ALA A 95 -20.54 29.96 9.39
C ALA A 95 -20.56 28.42 9.35
N TYR A 96 -21.72 27.79 9.59
CA TYR A 96 -21.88 26.35 9.45
C TYR A 96 -21.67 25.90 8.00
N LEU A 97 -22.24 26.63 7.03
CA LEU A 97 -22.08 26.33 5.62
C LEU A 97 -20.63 26.54 5.15
N GLN A 98 -19.95 27.58 5.64
CA GLN A 98 -18.51 27.80 5.37
C GLN A 98 -17.68 26.61 5.86
N ASN A 99 -17.91 26.15 7.10
CA ASN A 99 -17.20 25.00 7.68
C ASN A 99 -17.47 23.71 6.90
N LEU A 100 -18.73 23.44 6.56
CA LEU A 100 -19.11 22.24 5.82
C LEU A 100 -18.44 22.20 4.44
N LEU A 101 -18.47 23.31 3.69
CA LEU A 101 -17.84 23.37 2.36
C LEU A 101 -16.32 23.24 2.43
N ALA A 102 -15.66 23.90 3.40
CA ALA A 102 -14.23 23.76 3.61
C ALA A 102 -13.85 22.32 3.98
N TYR A 103 -14.64 21.66 4.83
CA TYR A 103 -14.45 20.27 5.23
C TYR A 103 -14.57 19.32 4.05
N LEU A 104 -15.65 19.41 3.26
CA LEU A 104 -15.87 18.55 2.10
C LEU A 104 -14.77 18.73 1.05
N ALA A 105 -14.39 19.97 0.75
CA ALA A 105 -13.30 20.24 -0.20
C ALA A 105 -11.95 19.68 0.30
N ALA A 106 -11.64 19.86 1.58
CA ALA A 106 -10.41 19.32 2.17
C ALA A 106 -10.38 17.79 2.13
N ALA A 107 -11.50 17.14 2.48
CA ALA A 107 -11.63 15.69 2.46
C ALA A 107 -11.41 15.13 1.05
N GLU A 108 -12.08 15.66 0.02
CA GLU A 108 -11.91 15.21 -1.37
C GLU A 108 -10.48 15.41 -1.87
N ILE A 109 -9.88 16.59 -1.61
CA ILE A 109 -8.49 16.87 -2.00
C ILE A 109 -7.52 15.93 -1.28
N SER A 110 -7.75 15.64 0.00
CA SER A 110 -6.95 14.70 0.79
C SER A 110 -7.04 13.28 0.26
N ILE A 111 -8.24 12.79 -0.08
CA ILE A 111 -8.43 11.45 -0.67
C ILE A 111 -7.68 11.35 -2.00
N LEU A 112 -7.78 12.36 -2.85
CA LEU A 112 -7.06 12.43 -4.12
C LEU A 112 -5.53 12.49 -3.90
N ALA A 113 -5.04 13.32 -2.99
CA ALA A 113 -3.62 13.40 -2.66
C ALA A 113 -3.09 12.05 -2.14
N ASN A 114 -3.86 11.40 -1.25
CA ASN A 114 -3.53 10.10 -0.70
C ASN A 114 -3.43 9.03 -1.81
N PHE A 115 -4.37 9.03 -2.76
CA PHE A 115 -4.34 8.16 -3.93
C PHE A 115 -3.16 8.45 -4.85
N VAL A 116 -2.96 9.72 -5.24
CA VAL A 116 -1.90 10.16 -6.16
C VAL A 116 -0.51 9.83 -5.63
N LEU A 117 -0.32 9.87 -4.32
CA LEU A 117 0.95 9.48 -3.69
C LEU A 117 1.07 7.96 -3.53
N ASN A 118 0.03 7.27 -3.04
CA ASN A 118 0.11 5.83 -2.78
C ASN A 118 0.15 4.97 -4.05
N ASP A 119 -0.53 5.37 -5.12
CA ASP A 119 -0.63 4.57 -6.34
C ASP A 119 0.74 4.32 -7.02
N PRO A 120 1.59 5.34 -7.27
CA PRO A 120 2.93 5.13 -7.82
C PRO A 120 3.98 4.69 -6.78
N ILE A 121 3.84 5.05 -5.49
CA ILE A 121 4.88 4.78 -4.49
C ILE A 121 4.64 3.43 -3.78
N THR A 122 3.44 3.23 -3.25
CA THR A 122 3.14 2.08 -2.37
C THR A 122 2.71 0.85 -3.17
N PHE A 123 2.01 1.06 -4.29
CA PHE A 123 1.32 -0.01 -5.00
C PHE A 123 1.75 -0.23 -6.45
N SER A 124 2.73 0.53 -6.97
CA SER A 124 3.22 0.41 -8.35
C SER A 124 3.74 -0.98 -8.72
N HIS A 125 4.25 -1.73 -7.74
CA HIS A 125 4.79 -3.07 -7.91
C HIS A 125 3.73 -4.18 -7.88
N LEU A 126 2.45 -3.84 -7.70
CA LEU A 126 1.37 -4.82 -7.63
C LEU A 126 0.69 -5.03 -8.99
N PRO A 127 0.23 -6.26 -9.30
CA PRO A 127 -0.38 -6.59 -10.59
C PRO A 127 -1.65 -5.78 -10.88
N GLY A 128 -2.36 -5.31 -9.85
CA GLY A 128 -3.52 -4.43 -10.02
C GLY A 128 -3.20 -3.04 -10.59
N HIS A 129 -1.94 -2.64 -10.63
CA HIS A 129 -1.51 -1.37 -11.23
C HIS A 129 -1.71 -1.34 -12.76
N ASN A 130 -1.88 -2.50 -13.41
CA ASN A 130 -2.16 -2.59 -14.85
C ASN A 130 -3.57 -2.10 -15.25
N ARG A 131 -4.49 -1.89 -14.29
CA ARG A 131 -5.84 -1.35 -14.57
C ARG A 131 -5.79 0.13 -14.94
N PRO A 132 -6.78 0.70 -15.64
CA PRO A 132 -6.83 2.14 -15.91
C PRO A 132 -6.80 3.00 -14.64
N TRP A 133 -6.11 4.14 -14.67
CA TRP A 133 -5.94 5.04 -13.52
C TRP A 133 -7.27 5.41 -12.86
N LEU A 134 -8.30 5.73 -13.65
CA LEU A 134 -9.62 6.09 -13.14
C LEU A 134 -10.29 4.94 -12.37
N VAL A 135 -10.11 3.69 -12.81
CA VAL A 135 -10.64 2.51 -12.12
C VAL A 135 -9.94 2.29 -10.79
N ARG A 136 -8.62 2.53 -10.73
CA ARG A 136 -7.85 2.47 -9.47
C ARG A 136 -8.30 3.59 -8.52
N CYS A 137 -8.48 4.81 -9.02
CA CYS A 137 -8.96 5.96 -8.28
C CYS A 137 -10.34 5.73 -7.68
N LEU A 138 -11.29 5.21 -8.47
CA LEU A 138 -12.65 4.93 -8.00
C LEU A 138 -12.66 3.84 -6.93
N ARG A 139 -11.92 2.74 -7.14
CA ARG A 139 -11.77 1.70 -6.12
C ARG A 139 -11.16 2.26 -4.84
N PHE A 140 -10.20 3.18 -4.96
CA PHE A 140 -9.58 3.83 -3.82
C PHE A 140 -10.57 4.74 -3.06
N HIS A 141 -11.40 5.50 -3.79
CA HIS A 141 -12.46 6.30 -3.17
C HIS A 141 -13.45 5.43 -2.41
N VAL A 142 -13.97 4.37 -3.03
CA VAL A 142 -14.95 3.47 -2.40
C VAL A 142 -14.40 2.87 -1.10
N THR A 143 -13.16 2.39 -1.10
CA THR A 143 -12.55 1.83 0.11
C THR A 143 -12.32 2.90 1.17
N THR A 144 -11.92 4.10 0.77
CA THR A 144 -11.69 5.21 1.71
C THR A 144 -13.00 5.68 2.35
N ILE A 145 -14.09 5.79 1.56
CA ILE A 145 -15.43 6.08 2.06
C ILE A 145 -15.88 5.02 3.07
N LEU A 146 -15.65 3.74 2.76
CA LEU A 146 -15.97 2.67 3.70
C LEU A 146 -15.15 2.77 4.99
N GLY A 147 -13.88 3.15 4.90
CA GLY A 147 -13.06 3.48 6.07
C GLY A 147 -13.65 4.62 6.90
N VAL A 148 -14.13 5.69 6.27
CA VAL A 148 -14.80 6.81 6.97
C VAL A 148 -16.06 6.34 7.69
N LEU A 149 -16.87 5.48 7.04
CA LEU A 149 -18.06 4.91 7.68
C LEU A 149 -17.72 4.04 8.90
N ILE A 150 -16.62 3.28 8.82
CA ILE A 150 -16.09 2.50 9.95
C ILE A 150 -15.64 3.43 11.08
N THR A 151 -14.89 4.49 10.77
CA THR A 151 -14.49 5.50 11.78
C THR A 151 -15.72 6.06 12.49
N PHE A 152 -16.71 6.51 11.72
CA PHE A 152 -17.94 7.07 12.27
C PHE A 152 -18.69 6.08 13.16
N ALA A 153 -18.84 4.82 12.72
CA ALA A 153 -19.51 3.80 13.50
C ALA A 153 -18.76 3.47 14.81
N VAL A 154 -17.43 3.32 14.75
CA VAL A 154 -16.60 3.05 15.93
C VAL A 154 -16.65 4.20 16.91
N GLU A 155 -16.50 5.44 16.42
CA GLU A 155 -16.58 6.65 17.24
C GLU A 155 -17.91 6.74 17.97
N ASN A 156 -19.04 6.55 17.27
CA ASN A 156 -20.36 6.62 17.89
C ASN A 156 -20.55 5.55 18.96
N VAL A 157 -20.14 4.32 18.69
CA VAL A 157 -20.23 3.24 19.69
C VAL A 157 -19.32 3.53 20.88
N ALA A 158 -18.07 3.93 20.65
CA ALA A 158 -17.11 4.22 21.71
C ALA A 158 -17.54 5.42 22.57
N HIS A 159 -18.03 6.49 21.94
CA HIS A 159 -18.42 7.70 22.64
C HIS A 159 -19.75 7.54 23.38
N PHE A 160 -20.80 7.08 22.68
CA PHE A 160 -22.16 7.05 23.25
C PHE A 160 -22.45 5.77 24.04
N ALA A 161 -21.91 4.61 23.66
CA ALA A 161 -22.18 3.36 24.38
C ALA A 161 -21.15 3.08 25.48
N LEU A 162 -19.89 3.48 25.29
CA LEU A 162 -18.80 3.20 26.26
C LEU A 162 -18.37 4.42 27.09
N GLY A 163 -18.88 5.62 26.77
CA GLY A 163 -18.54 6.85 27.51
C GLY A 163 -17.10 7.32 27.32
N ILE A 164 -16.41 6.84 26.28
CA ILE A 164 -15.04 7.24 25.97
C ILE A 164 -15.06 8.72 25.52
N PRO A 165 -14.13 9.58 25.97
CA PRO A 165 -14.07 10.96 25.50
C PRO A 165 -13.93 11.03 23.98
N ALA A 166 -14.64 11.96 23.34
CA ALA A 166 -14.80 12.03 21.89
C ALA A 166 -13.46 11.95 21.12
N LEU A 167 -12.42 12.65 21.61
CA LEU A 167 -11.09 12.63 21.00
C LEU A 167 -10.47 11.22 20.94
N PHE A 168 -10.62 10.42 22.00
CA PHE A 168 -10.09 9.06 22.05
C PHE A 168 -10.96 8.08 21.23
N ALA A 169 -12.27 8.31 21.18
CA ALA A 169 -13.19 7.54 20.35
C ALA A 169 -12.89 7.74 18.84
N GLU A 170 -12.72 8.99 18.42
CA GLU A 170 -12.37 9.37 17.05
C GLU A 170 -10.99 8.80 16.66
N ALA A 171 -9.97 8.96 17.51
CA ALA A 171 -8.63 8.41 17.28
C ALA A 171 -8.67 6.88 17.11
N THR A 172 -9.46 6.17 17.91
CA THR A 172 -9.64 4.72 17.80
C THR A 172 -10.30 4.33 16.47
N GLY A 173 -11.34 5.07 16.06
CA GLY A 173 -11.98 4.89 14.76
C GLY A 173 -11.01 5.06 13.59
N ILE A 174 -10.19 6.12 13.62
CA ILE A 174 -9.17 6.40 12.61
C ILE A 174 -8.14 5.27 12.54
N ILE A 175 -7.67 4.77 13.68
CA ILE A 175 -6.70 3.66 13.73
C ILE A 175 -7.30 2.40 13.10
N ILE A 176 -8.53 2.05 13.46
CA ILE A 176 -9.22 0.87 12.90
C ILE A 176 -9.44 1.03 11.39
N ALA A 177 -9.91 2.19 10.95
CA ALA A 177 -10.09 2.50 9.53
C ALA A 177 -8.78 2.47 8.75
N LEU A 178 -7.66 2.87 9.34
CA LEU A 178 -6.34 2.77 8.72
C LEU A 178 -5.96 1.32 8.43
N PHE A 179 -6.12 0.41 9.40
CA PHE A 179 -5.85 -1.02 9.20
C PHE A 179 -6.82 -1.64 8.19
N PHE A 180 -8.10 -1.26 8.26
CA PHE A 180 -9.10 -1.69 7.28
C PHE A 180 -8.73 -1.25 5.87
N ASN A 181 -8.46 0.04 5.67
CA ASN A 181 -8.08 0.61 4.38
C ASN A 181 -6.84 -0.07 3.83
N PHE A 182 -5.78 -0.22 4.63
CA PHE A 182 -4.57 -0.93 4.21
C PHE A 182 -4.88 -2.37 3.77
N THR A 183 -5.66 -3.10 4.58
CA THR A 183 -6.01 -4.50 4.33
C THR A 183 -6.81 -4.65 3.04
N VAL A 184 -7.83 -3.81 2.83
CA VAL A 184 -8.67 -3.85 1.63
C VAL A 184 -7.90 -3.39 0.39
N HIS A 185 -7.04 -2.38 0.49
CA HIS A 185 -6.17 -2.01 -0.63
C HIS A 185 -5.23 -3.16 -1.01
N HIS A 186 -4.58 -3.77 -0.03
CA HIS A 186 -3.67 -4.89 -0.23
C HIS A 186 -4.36 -6.13 -0.81
N LEU A 187 -5.53 -6.51 -0.28
CA LEU A 187 -6.22 -7.75 -0.63
C LEU A 187 -7.24 -7.64 -1.77
N PHE A 188 -7.83 -6.47 -2.00
CA PHE A 188 -8.94 -6.30 -2.94
C PHE A 188 -8.62 -5.30 -4.06
N THR A 189 -7.95 -4.19 -3.77
CA THR A 189 -7.63 -3.21 -4.83
C THR A 189 -6.52 -3.71 -5.74
N TYR A 190 -5.51 -4.39 -5.19
CA TYR A 190 -4.30 -4.75 -5.92
C TYR A 190 -4.01 -6.25 -6.05
N ARG A 191 -4.90 -7.13 -5.54
CA ARG A 191 -4.77 -8.59 -5.70
C ARG A 191 -5.07 -9.01 -7.14
N HIS A 192 -4.33 -10.02 -7.61
CA HIS A 192 -4.38 -10.62 -8.94
C HIS A 192 -5.82 -10.96 -9.34
N THR A 193 -6.28 -10.49 -10.51
CA THR A 193 -7.30 -11.24 -11.26
C THR A 193 -6.52 -12.31 -12.01
N THR A 194 -6.69 -13.59 -11.65
CA THR A 194 -6.32 -14.68 -12.54
C THR A 194 -7.23 -14.55 -13.76
N ALA A 195 -6.71 -14.02 -14.86
CA ALA A 195 -7.37 -14.14 -16.14
C ALA A 195 -7.32 -15.64 -16.49
N HIS A 196 -8.48 -16.29 -16.45
CA HIS A 196 -8.74 -17.52 -17.18
C HIS A 196 -9.02 -17.17 -18.63
#